data_AF-E7A063-F1
#
_entry.id   AF-E7A063-F1
#
_cell.length_a   1.000
_cell.length_b   1.000
_cell.length_c   1.000
_cell.angle_alpha   90.00
_cell.angle_beta   90.00
_cell.angle_gamma   90.00
#
_symmetry.space_group_name_H-M   'P 1'
#
loop_
_entity.id
_entity.type
_entity.pdbx_description
1 polymer ?
#
loop_
_entity_poly.entity_id
_entity_poly.type
_entity_poly.pdbx_seq_one_letter_code
_entity_poly.pdbx_strand_id
1 'polypeptide(L)'
;MVGPTTSNKAEELQHQLQTLNVLESELKSLKPDANVYNSIPTSLEARVIPHAHAQMALFPNLDVKTALQDVQRQRKVLLANLQQLAN
;
A
#
# COMPACT_ATOMS: atom_id res chain seq x y z
N MET A 1 -18.82 -31.16 -3.28
CA MET A 1 -19.16 -30.09 -2.31
C MET A 1 -17.86 -29.40 -1.95
N VAL A 2 -17.66 -28.15 -2.38
CA VAL A 2 -16.39 -27.42 -2.26
C VAL A 2 -16.50 -26.45 -1.08
N GLY A 3 -15.88 -26.75 0.05
CA GLY A 3 -15.81 -25.86 1.20
C GLY A 3 -14.76 -24.76 0.96
N PRO A 4 -15.07 -23.47 1.21
CA PRO A 4 -14.11 -22.39 0.95
C PRO A 4 -12.99 -22.38 1.99
N THR A 5 -11.82 -22.88 1.60
CA THR A 5 -10.50 -22.22 1.68
C THR A 5 -10.28 -21.13 2.75
N THR A 6 -10.43 -21.43 4.04
CA THR A 6 -10.03 -20.52 5.12
C THR A 6 -8.51 -20.44 5.28
N SER A 7 -7.79 -21.55 5.05
CA SER A 7 -6.32 -21.61 5.08
C SER A 7 -5.67 -20.66 4.06
N ASN A 8 -6.07 -20.77 2.79
CA ASN A 8 -5.50 -19.97 1.71
C ASN A 8 -5.63 -18.46 1.95
N LYS A 9 -6.72 -18.02 2.59
CA LYS A 9 -6.98 -16.60 2.87
C LYS A 9 -6.13 -16.07 4.02
N ALA A 10 -5.89 -16.88 5.04
CA ALA A 10 -4.97 -16.51 6.13
C ALA A 10 -3.52 -16.43 5.63
N GLU A 11 -3.10 -17.37 4.77
CA GLU A 11 -1.78 -17.38 4.14
C GLU A 11 -1.57 -16.17 3.22
N GLU A 12 -2.58 -15.80 2.42
CA GLU A 12 -2.55 -14.60 1.57
C GLU A 12 -2.41 -13.32 2.40
N LEU A 13 -3.18 -13.19 3.49
CA LEU A 13 -3.10 -12.04 4.40
C LEU A 13 -1.74 -11.96 5.12
N GLN A 14 -1.15 -13.10 5.50
CA GLN A 14 0.19 -13.14 6.09
C GLN A 14 1.26 -12.69 5.07
N HIS A 15 1.16 -13.14 3.82
CA HIS A 15 2.07 -12.74 2.76
C HIS A 15 1.96 -11.23 2.45
N GLN A 16 0.75 -10.69 2.42
CA GLN A 16 0.51 -9.26 2.29
C GLN A 16 1.11 -8.47 3.47
N LEU A 17 0.99 -8.96 4.70
CA LEU A 17 1.58 -8.32 5.87
C LEU A 17 3.12 -8.33 5.81
N GLN A 18 3.72 -9.44 5.37
CA GLN A 18 5.17 -9.52 5.15
C GLN A 18 5.63 -8.50 4.10
N THR A 19 4.91 -8.39 2.99
CA THR A 19 5.18 -7.40 1.94
C THR A 19 5.17 -5.98 2.50
N LEU A 20 4.17 -5.63 3.32
CA LEU A 20 4.08 -4.31 3.95
C LEU A 20 5.19 -4.03 4.95
N ASN A 21 5.67 -5.04 5.69
CA ASN A 21 6.81 -4.87 6.61
C ASN A 21 8.12 -4.57 5.86
N VAL A 22 8.33 -5.24 4.72
CA VAL A 22 9.47 -4.95 3.85
C VAL A 22 9.36 -3.53 3.30
N LEU A 23 8.20 -3.18 2.75
CA LEU A 23 7.95 -1.84 2.21
C LEU A 23 8.12 -0.73 3.27
N GLU A 24 7.65 -0.95 4.51
CA GLU A 24 7.87 -0.02 5.62
C GLU A 24 9.37 0.19 5.90
N SER A 25 10.16 -0.88 5.83
CA SER A 25 11.61 -0.83 6.07
C SER A 25 12.33 -0.11 4.93
N GLU A 26 11.95 -0.37 3.69
CA GLU A 26 12.47 0.33 2.52
C GLU A 26 12.17 1.84 2.59
N LEU A 27 10.92 2.21 2.90
CA LEU A 27 10.52 3.61 3.05
C LEU A 27 11.29 4.32 4.16
N LYS A 28 11.56 3.65 5.29
CA LYS A 28 12.39 4.21 6.38
C LYS A 28 13.86 4.37 5.99
N SER A 29 14.35 3.58 5.04
CA SER A 29 15.74 3.66 4.56
C SER A 29 15.96 4.77 3.54
N LEU A 30 14.87 5.32 2.96
CA LEU A 30 14.95 6.40 1.99
C LEU A 30 15.41 7.71 2.63
N LYS A 31 15.99 8.57 1.79
CA LYS A 31 16.28 9.96 2.19
C LYS A 31 14.96 10.68 2.49
N PRO A 32 14.92 11.62 3.45
CA PRO A 32 13.71 12.35 3.81
C PRO A 32 13.02 13.04 2.61
N ASP A 33 13.81 13.48 1.63
CA ASP A 33 13.33 14.19 0.43
C ASP A 33 13.17 13.28 -0.80
N ALA A 34 13.17 11.95 -0.60
CA ALA A 34 12.95 11.02 -1.70
C ALA A 34 11.51 11.10 -2.21
N ASN A 35 11.34 11.14 -3.53
CA ASN A 35 10.02 11.04 -4.15
C ASN A 35 9.59 9.58 -4.18
N VAL A 36 8.41 9.28 -3.63
CA VAL A 36 7.81 7.94 -3.67
C VAL A 36 6.62 7.97 -4.61
N TYR A 37 6.57 7.02 -5.55
CA TYR A 37 5.50 6.93 -6.52
C TYR A 37 4.70 5.66 -6.27
N ASN A 38 3.38 5.79 -6.17
CA ASN A 38 2.51 4.62 -6.09
C ASN A 38 2.39 3.98 -7.48
N SER A 39 2.63 2.68 -7.57
CA SER A 39 2.46 1.89 -8.80
C SER A 39 0.99 1.54 -9.08
N ILE A 40 0.10 1.72 -8.10
CA ILE A 40 -1.33 1.50 -8.24
C ILE A 40 -2.03 2.85 -8.44
N PRO A 41 -2.86 3.02 -9.50
CA PRO A 41 -3.64 4.23 -9.71
C PRO A 41 -4.73 4.32 -8.64
N THR A 42 -4.36 4.88 -7.48
CA THR A 42 -5.31 5.24 -6.44
C THR A 42 -5.78 6.66 -6.70
N SER A 43 -7.09 6.81 -6.94
CA SER A 43 -7.72 8.12 -7.14
C SER A 43 -7.74 8.86 -5.80
N LEU A 44 -6.79 9.77 -5.60
CA LEU A 44 -6.77 10.71 -4.49
C LEU A 44 -6.29 12.05 -5.03
N GLU A 45 -7.06 13.10 -4.70
CA GLU A 45 -6.92 14.50 -5.09
C GLU A 45 -5.44 14.95 -5.08
N ALA A 46 -4.76 14.91 -6.23
CA ALA A 46 -3.32 15.19 -6.33
C ALA A 46 -3.03 16.37 -7.28
N ARG A 47 -2.06 17.21 -6.87
CA ARG A 47 -1.52 18.33 -7.65
C ARG A 47 -1.10 17.87 -9.06
N VAL A 48 -1.66 18.54 -10.05
CA VAL A 48 -1.49 18.27 -11.48
C VAL A 48 -0.10 18.72 -11.95
N ILE A 49 0.67 17.85 -12.62
CA ILE A 49 1.91 18.23 -13.30
C ILE A 49 1.65 18.20 -14.82
N PRO A 50 1.77 19.33 -15.53
CA PRO A 50 1.55 19.36 -16.97
C PRO A 50 2.64 18.60 -17.73
N HIS A 51 2.23 17.77 -18.69
CA HIS A 51 3.12 17.06 -19.62
C HIS A 51 2.71 17.35 -21.06
N ALA A 52 3.65 17.12 -21.99
CA ALA A 52 3.43 17.38 -23.41
C ALA A 52 2.26 16.54 -23.96
N HIS A 53 1.48 17.14 -24.88
CA HIS A 53 0.24 16.59 -25.48
C HIS A 53 -1.03 16.63 -24.62
N ALA A 54 -1.10 17.47 -23.57
CA ALA A 54 -2.33 17.69 -22.77
C ALA A 54 -2.97 16.43 -22.17
N GLN A 55 -2.25 15.31 -22.14
CA GLN A 55 -2.60 14.19 -21.30
C GLN A 55 -2.36 14.58 -19.84
N MET A 56 -3.15 14.01 -18.93
CA MET A 56 -3.03 14.17 -17.49
C MET A 56 -2.86 12.80 -16.83
N ALA A 57 -1.63 12.32 -16.70
CA ALA A 57 -1.24 11.24 -15.82
C ALA A 57 -1.26 11.73 -14.37
N LEU A 58 -2.21 11.19 -13.60
CA LEU A 58 -2.24 11.34 -12.15
C LEU A 58 -1.14 10.46 -11.56
N PHE A 59 -0.06 11.09 -11.11
CA PHE A 59 0.90 10.47 -10.22
C PHE A 59 0.64 11.06 -8.83
N PRO A 60 -0.04 10.34 -7.92
CA PRO A 60 -0.17 10.81 -6.55
C PRO A 60 1.24 11.00 -5.99
N ASN A 61 1.61 12.25 -5.73
CA ASN A 61 2.88 12.63 -5.11
C ASN A 61 2.86 12.13 -3.65
N LEU A 62 3.23 10.87 -3.45
CA LEU A 62 3.47 10.31 -2.13
C LEU A 62 4.88 10.77 -1.70
N ASP A 63 4.95 11.71 -0.78
CA ASP A 63 6.19 11.88 -0.02
C ASP A 63 6.41 10.67 0.90
N VAL A 64 7.66 10.42 1.31
CA VAL A 64 8.03 9.28 2.18
C VAL A 64 7.14 9.19 3.43
N LYS A 65 6.75 10.33 4.00
CA LYS A 65 5.92 10.36 5.22
C LYS A 65 4.50 9.93 4.92
N THR A 66 3.89 10.42 3.85
CA THR A 66 2.55 10.00 3.42
C THR A 66 2.53 8.52 3.02
N ALA A 67 3.57 8.03 2.33
CA ALA A 67 3.73 6.62 1.99
C ALA A 67 3.79 5.73 3.24
N LEU A 68 4.59 6.14 4.23
CA LEU A 68 4.74 5.39 5.47
C LEU A 68 3.46 5.37 6.30
N GLN A 69 2.70 6.47 6.34
CA GLN A 69 1.39 6.51 6.98
C GLN A 69 0.37 5.58 6.30
N ASP A 70 0.40 5.48 4.98
CA ASP A 70 -0.47 4.58 4.24
C ASP A 70 -0.15 3.11 4.52
N VAL A 71 1.14 2.73 4.46
CA VAL A 71 1.60 1.37 4.81
C VAL A 71 1.19 0.99 6.23
N GLN A 72 1.35 1.91 7.19
CA GLN A 72 0.91 1.68 8.59
C GLN A 72 -0.59 1.49 8.71
N ARG A 73 -1.39 2.24 7.95
CA ARG A 73 -2.85 2.11 7.90
C ARG A 73 -3.25 0.75 7.34
N GLN A 74 -2.69 0.36 6.20
CA GLN A 74 -2.95 -0.94 5.56
C GLN A 74 -2.58 -2.09 6.49
N ARG A 75 -1.43 -2.01 7.16
CA ARG A 75 -0.98 -3.02 8.13
C ARG A 75 -1.96 -3.18 9.30
N LYS A 76 -2.52 -2.10 9.83
CA LYS A 76 -3.55 -2.17 10.90
C LYS A 76 -4.81 -2.89 10.41
N VAL A 77 -5.26 -2.59 9.19
CA VAL A 77 -6.44 -3.24 8.60
C VAL A 77 -6.19 -4.74 8.39
N LEU A 78 -5.02 -5.12 7.86
CA LEU A 78 -4.66 -6.53 7.68
C LEU A 78 -4.57 -7.30 9.00
N LEU A 79 -4.00 -6.69 10.05
CA LEU A 79 -3.98 -7.30 11.39
C LEU A 79 -5.38 -7.51 11.94
N ALA A 80 -6.28 -6.54 11.76
CA ALA A 80 -7.68 -6.69 12.17
C ALA A 80 -8.37 -7.83 11.38
N ASN A 81 -8.15 -7.92 10.06
CA ASN A 81 -8.68 -9.01 9.24
C ASN A 81 -8.16 -10.39 9.70
N LEU A 82 -6.87 -10.50 10.02
CA LEU A 82 -6.28 -11.74 10.54
C LEU A 82 -6.89 -12.12 11.90
N GLN A 83 -7.13 -11.16 12.79
CA GLN A 83 -7.81 -11.40 14.06
C GLN A 83 -9.25 -11.87 13.85
N GLN A 84 -9.96 -11.31 12.88
CA GLN A 84 -11.32 -11.74 12.53
C GLN A 84 -11.37 -13.16 11.94
N LEU A 85 -10.31 -13.60 11.23
CA LEU A 85 -10.22 -14.98 10.73
C LEU A 85 -9.84 -16.00 11.83
N ALA A 86 -9.23 -15.54 12.92
CA ALA A 86 -8.81 -16.39 14.03
C ALA A 86 -9.90 -16.62 15.09
N ASN A 87 -10.98 -15.81 15.06
CA ASN A 87 -12.18 -15.94 15.90
C ASN A 87 -13.29 -16.68 15.15
#